data_AF-A0A833GR92-F1
#
_entry.id   AF-A0A833GR92-F1
#
_cell.length_a   1.000
_cell.length_b   1.000
_cell.length_c   1.000
_cell.angle_alpha   90.00
_cell.angle_beta   90.00
_cell.angle_gamma   90.00
#
_symmetry.space_group_name_H-M   'P 1'
#
loop_
_entity.id
_entity.type
_entity.pdbx_description
1 polymer ?
#
loop_
_entity_poly.entity_id
_entity_poly.type
_entity_poly.pdbx_seq_one_letter_code
_entity_poly.pdbx_strand_id
1 'polypeptide(L)'
;MPQGISVFDENLRLRVWNAGFIEVLQLPPETVYEGIHFSDLIRIPASRGEYGPGDPEEHVRRITGLALRFEPHCFERTRPSGRTHLVQGEPLFIDEQLTGFITTYTDITERKDAEENLRIQH
;
A
#
# COMPACT_ATOMS: atom_id res chain seq x y z
N MET A 1 -16.48 1.18 -5.64
CA MET A 1 -15.52 0.38 -4.86
C MET A 1 -14.79 1.32 -3.93
N PRO A 2 -14.75 1.08 -2.61
CA PRO A 2 -13.97 1.93 -1.71
C PRO A 2 -12.48 1.74 -2.03
N GLN A 3 -11.83 2.82 -2.47
CA GLN A 3 -10.40 2.87 -2.74
C GLN A 3 -9.68 3.32 -1.48
N GLY A 4 -8.60 2.64 -1.10
CA GLY A 4 -7.72 3.12 -0.03
C GLY A 4 -6.83 4.25 -0.56
N ILE A 5 -6.66 5.31 0.22
CA ILE A 5 -5.79 6.44 -0.12
C ILE A 5 -4.94 6.78 1.10
N SER A 6 -3.64 6.96 0.90
CA SER A 6 -2.71 7.51 1.90
C SER A 6 -1.77 8.52 1.26
N VAL A 7 -1.37 9.52 2.04
CA VAL A 7 -0.37 10.52 1.68
C VAL A 7 0.66 10.58 2.79
N PHE A 8 1.92 10.44 2.41
CA PHE A 8 3.07 10.58 3.31
C PHE A 8 3.88 11.79 2.89
N ASP A 9 4.50 12.47 3.86
CA ASP A 9 5.44 13.57 3.59
C ASP A 9 6.84 13.06 3.17
N GLU A 10 7.76 13.98 2.93
CA GLU A 10 9.15 13.67 2.55
C GLU A 10 9.94 12.92 3.65
N ASN A 11 9.45 12.91 4.88
CA ASN A 11 10.01 12.17 6.01
C ASN A 11 9.27 10.84 6.26
N LEU A 12 8.47 10.40 5.28
CA LEU A 12 7.62 9.21 5.36
C LEU A 12 6.64 9.23 6.53
N ARG A 13 6.15 10.40 6.92
CA ARG A 13 5.11 10.52 7.96
C ARG A 13 3.74 10.63 7.33
N LEU A 14 2.78 9.86 7.86
CA LEU A 14 1.41 9.90 7.37
C LEU A 14 0.79 11.28 7.62
N ARG A 15 0.28 11.91 6.55
CA ARG A 15 -0.39 13.23 6.62
C ARG A 15 -1.89 13.12 6.36
N VAL A 16 -2.29 12.29 5.39
CA VAL A 16 -3.70 12.12 5.00
C VAL A 16 -3.97 10.65 4.74
N TRP A 17 -5.15 10.17 5.14
CA TRP A 17 -5.64 8.84 4.81
C TRP A 17 -7.17 8.81 4.81
N ASN A 18 -7.75 7.82 4.16
CA ASN A 18 -9.19 7.54 4.26
C ASN A 18 -9.46 6.21 4.96
N ALA A 19 -10.74 5.91 5.24
CA ALA A 19 -11.15 4.64 5.86
C ALA A 19 -10.74 3.43 5.02
N GLY A 20 -10.80 3.56 3.69
CA GLY A 20 -10.39 2.50 2.76
C GLY A 20 -8.93 2.08 2.93
N PHE A 21 -8.02 2.97 3.30
CA PHE A 21 -6.62 2.63 3.58
C PHE A 21 -6.49 1.67 4.77
N ILE A 22 -7.21 1.96 5.85
CA ILE A 22 -7.25 1.14 7.07
C ILE A 22 -7.84 -0.24 6.75
N GLU A 23 -8.96 -0.27 6.03
CA GLU A 23 -9.65 -1.51 5.64
C GLU A 23 -8.81 -2.37 4.68
N VAL A 24 -8.22 -1.75 3.66
CA VAL A 24 -7.43 -2.44 2.65
C VAL A 24 -6.15 -3.01 3.26
N LEU A 25 -5.49 -2.28 4.16
CA LEU A 25 -4.30 -2.81 4.83
C LEU A 25 -4.62 -3.58 6.12
N GLN A 26 -5.90 -3.75 6.48
CA GLN A 26 -6.32 -4.36 7.75
C GLN A 26 -5.49 -3.82 8.93
N LEU A 27 -5.33 -2.50 8.99
CA LEU A 27 -4.59 -1.85 10.06
C LEU A 27 -5.50 -1.73 11.29
N PRO A 28 -5.03 -2.02 12.50
CA PRO A 28 -5.76 -1.66 13.71
C PRO A 28 -5.96 -0.14 13.74
N PRO A 29 -7.19 0.38 13.87
CA PRO A 29 -7.46 1.82 13.79
C PRO A 29 -6.60 2.67 14.73
N GLU A 30 -6.28 2.16 15.92
CA GLU A 30 -5.43 2.79 16.93
C GLU A 30 -3.97 2.95 16.50
N THR A 31 -3.52 2.22 15.48
CA THR A 31 -2.17 2.34 14.93
C THR A 31 -2.07 3.39 13.83
N VAL A 32 -3.18 3.98 13.38
CA VAL A 32 -3.18 4.95 12.29
C VAL A 32 -3.51 6.33 12.83
N TYR A 33 -2.49 7.19 12.89
CA TYR A 33 -2.59 8.55 13.39
C TYR A 33 -1.67 9.48 12.61
N GLU A 34 -1.93 10.79 12.68
CA GLU A 34 -1.12 11.78 12.00
C GLU A 34 0.33 11.74 12.49
N GLY A 35 1.28 11.69 11.54
CA GLY A 35 2.70 11.71 11.85
C GLY A 35 3.33 10.33 12.06
N ILE A 36 2.56 9.23 12.10
CA ILE A 36 3.12 7.88 12.19
C ILE A 36 4.05 7.61 11.00
N HIS A 37 5.20 6.99 11.28
CA HIS A 37 6.17 6.69 10.25
C HIS A 37 5.73 5.49 9.41
N PHE A 38 5.98 5.56 8.10
CA PHE A 38 5.61 4.53 7.13
C PHE A 38 6.06 3.12 7.53
N SER A 39 7.29 2.98 8.04
CA SER A 39 7.81 1.66 8.46
C SER A 39 6.98 0.99 9.55
N ASP A 40 6.37 1.76 10.45
CA ASP A 40 5.52 1.22 11.51
C ASP A 40 4.21 0.67 10.95
N LEU A 41 3.66 1.34 9.94
CA LEU A 41 2.50 0.85 9.21
C LEU A 41 2.81 -0.39 8.36
N ILE A 42 3.98 -0.44 7.71
CA ILE A 42 4.42 -1.59 6.88
C ILE A 42 4.77 -2.81 7.73
N ARG A 43 5.20 -2.62 8.99
CA ARG A 43 5.51 -3.72 9.90
C ARG A 43 4.31 -4.62 10.18
N ILE A 44 3.10 -4.07 10.17
CA ILE A 44 1.86 -4.80 10.41
C ILE A 44 1.63 -5.87 9.31
N PRO A 45 1.50 -5.53 8.01
CA PRO A 45 1.39 -6.53 6.94
C PRO A 45 2.64 -7.40 6.80
N ALA A 46 3.84 -6.90 7.10
CA ALA A 46 5.05 -7.71 7.10
C ALA A 46 5.02 -8.83 8.15
N SER A 47 4.57 -8.52 9.37
CA SER A 47 4.43 -9.49 10.47
C SER A 47 3.36 -10.55 10.17
N ARG A 48 2.40 -10.25 9.28
CA ARG A 48 1.42 -11.20 8.76
C ARG A 48 1.92 -12.03 7.56
N GLY A 49 3.14 -11.80 7.10
CA GLY A 49 3.73 -12.50 5.96
C GLY A 49 3.21 -12.03 4.59
N GLU A 50 2.59 -10.85 4.49
CA GLU A 50 2.00 -10.35 3.23
C GLU A 50 3.03 -9.97 2.17
N TYR A 51 4.32 -9.94 2.52
CA TYR A 51 5.43 -9.67 1.60
C TYR A 51 6.21 -10.92 1.19
N GLY A 52 5.66 -12.10 1.48
CA GLY A 52 6.28 -13.39 1.16
C GLY A 52 7.20 -13.91 2.27
N PRO A 53 7.86 -15.06 2.04
CA PRO A 53 8.74 -15.67 3.02
C PRO A 53 9.93 -14.76 3.34
N GLY A 54 10.47 -14.88 4.56
CA GLY A 54 11.61 -14.11 5.03
C GLY A 54 11.35 -13.39 6.35
N ASP A 55 12.34 -12.63 6.82
CA ASP A 55 12.23 -11.82 8.04
C ASP A 55 11.33 -10.59 7.79
N PRO A 56 10.27 -10.39 8.60
CA PRO A 56 9.45 -9.17 8.55
C PRO A 56 10.26 -7.88 8.60
N GLU A 57 11.32 -7.80 9.41
CA GLU A 57 12.12 -6.56 9.51
C GLU A 57 12.99 -6.31 8.27
N GLU A 58 13.42 -7.36 7.56
CA GLU A 58 14.05 -7.21 6.24
C GLU A 58 13.07 -6.65 5.22
N HIS A 59 11.83 -7.15 5.22
CA HIS A 59 10.78 -6.60 4.36
C HIS A 59 10.48 -5.14 4.66
N VAL A 60 10.36 -4.78 5.95
CA VAL A 60 10.15 -3.39 6.38
C VAL A 60 11.28 -2.50 5.89
N ARG A 61 12.55 -2.89 6.10
CA ARG A 61 13.71 -2.12 5.62
C ARG A 61 13.69 -1.94 4.11
N ARG A 62 13.46 -3.03 3.36
CA ARG A 62 13.42 -3.02 1.89
C ARG A 62 12.33 -2.09 1.36
N ILE A 63 11.10 -2.22 1.86
CA ILE A 63 9.94 -1.46 1.38
C ILE A 63 10.06 0.02 1.79
N THR A 64 10.54 0.30 3.00
CA THR A 64 10.81 1.67 3.45
C THR A 64 11.90 2.31 2.58
N GLY A 65 12.96 1.56 2.23
CA GLY A 65 14.00 2.02 1.32
C GLY A 65 13.48 2.33 -0.10
N LEU A 66 12.50 1.56 -0.59
CA LEU A 66 11.82 1.87 -1.85
C LEU A 66 10.97 3.15 -1.75
N ALA A 67 10.25 3.33 -0.64
CA ALA A 67 9.43 4.53 -0.43
C ALA A 67 10.26 5.81 -0.39
N LEU A 68 11.47 5.78 0.20
CA LEU A 68 12.41 6.91 0.23
C LEU A 68 12.92 7.35 -1.15
N ARG A 69 12.73 6.54 -2.19
CA ARG A 69 13.11 6.92 -3.57
C ARG A 69 12.07 7.82 -4.23
N PHE A 70 10.84 7.87 -3.70
CA PHE A 70 9.71 8.60 -4.27
C PHE A 70 9.49 8.30 -5.76
N GLU A 71 9.80 7.07 -6.18
CA GLU A 71 9.62 6.65 -7.56
C GLU A 71 8.18 6.17 -7.79
N PRO A 72 7.58 6.53 -8.95
CA PRO A 72 6.32 5.95 -9.38
C PRO A 72 6.36 4.44 -9.35
N HIS A 73 5.32 3.82 -8.81
CA HIS A 73 5.21 2.36 -8.80
C HIS A 73 3.77 1.92 -8.97
N CYS A 74 3.59 0.81 -9.67
CA CYS A 74 2.30 0.19 -9.91
C CYS A 74 2.49 -1.33 -9.87
N PHE A 75 1.82 -1.99 -8.92
CA PHE A 75 1.88 -3.44 -8.80
C PHE A 75 0.60 -4.01 -8.24
N GLU A 76 0.30 -5.26 -8.60
CA GLU A 76 -0.80 -6.01 -8.02
C GLU A 76 -0.29 -6.84 -6.85
N ARG A 77 -1.06 -6.88 -5.77
CA ARG A 77 -0.75 -7.66 -4.58
C ARG A 77 -1.97 -8.46 -4.15
N THR A 78 -1.85 -9.78 -4.24
CA THR A 78 -2.81 -10.72 -3.66
C THR A 78 -2.45 -10.99 -2.21
N ARG A 79 -3.38 -10.71 -1.31
CA ARG A 79 -3.20 -10.96 0.13
C ARG A 79 -3.54 -12.41 0.48
N PRO A 80 -3.08 -12.92 1.65
CA PRO A 80 -3.49 -14.24 2.15
C PRO A 80 -5.02 -14.42 2.26
N SER A 81 -5.77 -13.32 2.38
CA SER A 81 -7.24 -13.32 2.35
C SER A 81 -7.85 -13.59 0.96
N GLY A 82 -7.06 -13.80 -0.10
CA GLY A 82 -7.51 -14.00 -1.48
C GLY A 82 -7.81 -12.71 -2.26
N ARG A 83 -8.11 -11.61 -1.58
CA ARG A 83 -8.35 -10.29 -2.21
C ARG A 83 -7.09 -9.75 -2.91
N THR A 84 -7.24 -9.32 -4.16
CA THR A 84 -6.17 -8.72 -4.97
C THR A 84 -6.33 -7.20 -5.04
N HIS A 85 -5.26 -6.48 -4.70
CA HIS A 85 -5.25 -5.02 -4.71
C HIS A 85 -4.25 -4.51 -5.73
N LEU A 86 -4.67 -3.56 -6.55
CA LEU A 86 -3.77 -2.73 -7.33
C LEU A 86 -3.24 -1.62 -6.43
N VAL A 87 -1.92 -1.58 -6.24
CA VAL A 87 -1.21 -0.56 -5.47
C VAL A 87 -0.51 0.37 -6.44
N GLN A 88 -0.83 1.66 -6.36
CA GLN A 88 -0.22 2.69 -7.20
C GLN A 88 0.29 3.82 -6.33
N GLY A 89 1.57 4.15 -6.45
CA GLY A 89 2.18 5.27 -5.75
C GLY A 89 2.82 6.24 -6.72
N GLU A 90 2.65 7.53 -6.45
CA GLU A 90 3.20 8.63 -7.24
C GLU A 90 3.82 9.67 -6.31
N PRO A 91 4.98 10.27 -6.66
CA PRO A 91 5.51 11.40 -5.93
C PRO A 91 4.52 12.57 -5.91
N LEU A 92 4.44 13.25 -4.77
CA LEU A 92 3.61 14.43 -4.58
C LEU A 92 4.49 15.68 -4.62
N PHE A 93 4.14 16.63 -5.50
CA PHE A 93 4.82 17.90 -5.64
C PHE A 93 3.90 19.07 -5.27
N ILE A 94 4.42 20.02 -4.51
CA ILE A 94 3.79 21.32 -4.22
C ILE A 94 4.80 22.39 -4.61
N ASP A 95 4.38 23.36 -5.43
CA ASP A 95 5.27 24.42 -5.94
C ASP A 95 6.58 23.87 -6.54
N GLU A 96 6.47 22.79 -7.34
CA GLU A 96 7.59 22.04 -7.96
C GLU A 96 8.53 21.34 -6.97
N GLN A 97 8.27 21.42 -5.66
CA GLN A 97 9.05 20.75 -4.62
C GLN A 97 8.43 19.39 -4.25
N LEU A 98 9.26 18.35 -4.22
CA LEU A 98 8.88 17.04 -3.70
C LEU A 98 8.49 17.17 -2.23
N THR A 99 7.21 16.92 -1.94
CA THR A 99 6.62 17.04 -0.59
C THR A 99 6.23 15.67 -0.03
N GLY A 100 6.45 14.58 -0.78
CA GLY A 100 6.18 13.23 -0.33
C GLY A 100 5.63 12.35 -1.45
N PHE A 101 4.67 11.49 -1.12
CA PHE A 101 3.99 10.66 -2.13
C PHE A 101 2.55 10.35 -1.72
N ILE A 102 1.73 10.07 -2.72
CA ILE A 102 0.39 9.53 -2.56
C ILE A 102 0.41 8.05 -2.95
N THR A 103 -0.33 7.22 -2.23
CA THR A 103 -0.58 5.83 -2.62
C THR A 103 -2.07 5.55 -2.65
N THR A 104 -2.51 4.86 -3.70
CA THR A 104 -3.86 4.35 -3.83
C THR A 104 -3.87 2.83 -3.82
N TYR A 105 -4.92 2.28 -3.23
CA TYR A 105 -5.16 0.85 -3.13
C TYR A 105 -6.55 0.54 -3.66
N THR A 106 -6.61 -0.08 -4.82
CA THR A 106 -7.87 -0.42 -5.49
C THR A 106 -8.09 -1.92 -5.40
N ASP A 107 -9.20 -2.36 -4.82
CA ASP A 107 -9.59 -3.76 -4.88
C ASP A 107 -9.97 -4.11 -6.33
N ILE A 108 -9.22 -5.04 -6.92
CA ILE A 108 -9.42 -5.53 -8.29
C ILE A 108 -9.81 -7.01 -8.31
N THR A 109 -10.24 -7.57 -7.17
CA THR A 109 -10.57 -9.00 -7.04
C THR A 109 -11.64 -9.42 -8.05
N GLU A 110 -12.77 -8.71 -8.11
CA GLU A 110 -13.84 -9.02 -9.07
C GLU A 110 -13.37 -8.95 -10.52
N ARG A 111 -12.51 -7.97 -10.85
CA ARG A 111 -11.94 -7.83 -12.20
C ARG A 111 -11.04 -9.03 -12.53
N LYS A 112 -10.22 -9.48 -11.58
CA LYS A 112 -9.34 -10.64 -11.74
C LYS A 112 -10.11 -11.93 -11.89
N ASP A 113 -11.15 -12.13 -11.08
CA ASP A 113 -11.99 -13.33 -11.17
C ASP A 113 -12.72 -13.38 -12.52
N ALA A 114 -13.18 -12.23 -13.03
CA ALA A 114 -13.78 -12.14 -14.36
C ALA A 114 -12.76 -12.43 -15.48
N GLU A 115 -11.53 -11.89 -15.40
CA GLU A 115 -10.45 -12.17 -16.37
C GLU A 115 -10.07 -13.66 -16.41
N GLU A 116 -9.99 -14.31 -15.26
CA GLU A 116 -9.64 -15.74 -15.17
C GLU A 116 -10.77 -16.63 -15.70
N ASN A 117 -12.02 -16.33 -15.36
CA ASN A 117 -13.18 -17.07 -15.87
C ASN A 117 -13.30 -16.98 -17.41
N LEU A 118 -12.93 -15.83 -18.00
CA LEU A 118 -12.89 -15.66 -19.46
C LEU A 118 -11.73 -16.43 -20.11
N ARG A 119 -10.61 -16.64 -19.41
CA ARG A 119 -9.47 -17.43 -19.90
C ARG A 119 -9.74 -18.94 -19.90
N ILE A 120 -10.52 -19.45 -18.96
CA ILE A 120 -10.80 -20.89 -18.82
C ILE A 120 -11.83 -21.38 -19.87
N GLN A 121 -12.59 -20.47 -20.50
CA GLN A 121 -13.60 -20.82 -21.51
C GLN A 121 -13.06 -20.95 -22.95
N HIS A 122 -11.74 -20.91 -23.17
CA HIS A 122 -11.10 -20.98 -24.48
C HIS A 122 -10.05 -22.09 -24.56
#